data_AF-A0A7C7L0P8-F1
#
_entry.id   AF-A0A7C7L0P8-F1
#
_cell.length_a   1.000
_cell.length_b   1.000
_cell.length_c   1.000
_cell.angle_alpha   90.00
_cell.angle_beta   90.00
_cell.angle_gamma   90.00
#
_symmetry.space_group_name_H-M   'P 1'
#
loop_
_entity.id
_entity.type
_entity.pdbx_description
1 polymer ?
#
loop_
_entity_poly.entity_id
_entity_poly.type
_entity_poly.pdbx_seq_one_letter_code
_entity_poly.pdbx_strand_id
1 'polypeptide(L)'
;MIASSFSHVSAWVFDLDNTLYSPEACLFDQIEVKMTDWVMQALGVDQKRADFLRKKYWEQYGTTLAGLMAEHDVDPAPYLTHVHEIDLSHMVPDPELAAHILALPGRRIVYTNGSAPYAKRVLEARGLSGIFDAVYGVEHADFHPKPERQ
;
A
#
# COMPACT_ATOMS: atom_id res chain seq x y z
N MET A 1 -31.62 -0.66 -7.02
CA MET A 1 -30.23 -0.37 -7.45
C MET A 1 -29.28 -0.91 -6.40
N ILE A 2 -28.06 -1.32 -6.74
CA ILE A 2 -27.09 -1.87 -5.76
C ILE A 2 -26.88 -0.91 -4.57
N ALA A 3 -26.87 0.41 -4.81
CA ALA A 3 -26.75 1.43 -3.78
C ALA A 3 -27.84 1.36 -2.68
N SER A 4 -29.09 1.00 -3.01
CA SER A 4 -30.16 0.91 -2.01
C SER A 4 -29.97 -0.26 -1.04
N SER A 5 -29.33 -1.34 -1.50
CA SER A 5 -28.99 -2.51 -0.67
C SER A 5 -27.94 -2.20 0.40
N PHE A 6 -27.13 -1.16 0.17
CA PHE A 6 -26.08 -0.72 1.09
C PHE A 6 -26.41 0.58 1.83
N SER A 7 -27.69 0.97 1.88
CA SER A 7 -28.14 2.18 2.59
C SER A 7 -27.81 2.19 4.09
N HIS A 8 -27.59 1.02 4.69
CA HIS A 8 -27.17 0.85 6.08
C HIS A 8 -25.64 0.98 6.29
N VAL A 9 -24.85 0.93 5.21
CA VAL A 9 -23.39 1.05 5.27
C VAL A 9 -23.03 2.53 5.36
N SER A 10 -22.31 2.91 6.42
CA SER A 10 -21.91 4.30 6.67
C SER A 10 -20.46 4.60 6.29
N ALA A 11 -19.64 3.57 6.08
CA ALA A 11 -18.25 3.69 5.70
C ALA A 11 -17.79 2.52 4.84
N TRP A 12 -16.94 2.82 3.86
CA TRP A 12 -16.28 1.88 2.96
C TRP A 12 -14.78 2.01 3.12
N VAL A 13 -14.12 0.89 3.35
CA VAL A 13 -12.66 0.83 3.45
C VAL A 13 -12.13 0.11 2.24
N PHE A 14 -11.24 0.77 1.51
CA PHE A 14 -10.60 0.26 0.32
C PHE A 14 -9.14 -0.03 0.61
N ASP A 15 -8.70 -1.24 0.28
CA ASP A 15 -7.29 -1.45 0.03
C ASP A 15 -6.86 -0.66 -1.21
N LEU A 16 -5.57 -0.33 -1.30
CA LEU A 16 -5.00 0.40 -2.43
C LEU A 16 -4.42 -0.58 -3.44
N ASP A 17 -3.34 -1.24 -3.03
CA ASP A 17 -2.46 -1.95 -3.94
C ASP A 17 -3.13 -3.21 -4.48
N ASN A 18 -3.10 -3.38 -5.81
CA ASN A 18 -3.81 -4.45 -6.53
C ASN A 18 -5.34 -4.49 -6.30
N THR A 19 -5.92 -3.42 -5.75
CA THR A 19 -7.36 -3.28 -5.49
C THR A 19 -7.95 -2.10 -6.26
N LEU A 20 -7.40 -0.90 -6.09
CA LEU A 20 -7.81 0.30 -6.84
C LEU A 20 -7.15 0.40 -8.23
N TYR A 21 -6.27 -0.55 -8.53
CA TYR A 21 -5.64 -0.76 -9.83
C TYR A 21 -5.34 -2.26 -10.02
N SER A 22 -5.25 -2.70 -11.28
CA SER A 22 -4.90 -4.08 -11.62
C SER A 22 -3.42 -4.38 -11.32
N PRO A 23 -3.04 -5.60 -10.90
CA PRO A 23 -1.64 -6.02 -10.81
C PRO A 23 -0.83 -5.79 -12.10
N GLU A 24 -1.49 -5.72 -13.26
CA GLU A 24 -0.88 -5.38 -14.56
C GLU A 24 -0.25 -3.97 -14.60
N ALA A 25 -0.56 -3.11 -13.63
CA ALA A 25 0.14 -1.85 -13.45
C ALA A 25 1.60 -2.02 -12.97
N CYS A 26 1.99 -3.23 -12.54
CA CYS A 26 3.38 -3.59 -12.20
C CYS A 26 4.06 -2.62 -11.21
N LEU A 27 3.30 -1.99 -10.30
CA LEU A 27 3.88 -1.10 -9.29
C LEU A 27 4.73 -1.90 -8.31
N PHE A 28 4.26 -3.07 -7.89
CA PHE A 28 5.00 -3.93 -6.99
C PHE A 28 6.35 -4.36 -7.55
N ASP A 29 6.46 -4.66 -8.85
CA ASP A 29 7.73 -5.05 -9.48
C ASP A 29 8.85 -4.03 -9.20
N GLN A 30 8.53 -2.73 -9.24
CA GLN A 30 9.48 -1.67 -8.89
C GLN A 30 9.75 -1.59 -7.39
N ILE A 31 8.71 -1.69 -6.56
CA ILE A 31 8.84 -1.65 -5.09
C ILE A 31 9.68 -2.84 -4.62
N GLU A 32 9.52 -4.02 -5.22
CA GLU A 32 10.27 -5.21 -4.88
C GLU A 32 11.77 -5.02 -5.11
N VAL A 33 12.18 -4.50 -6.27
CA VAL A 33 13.61 -4.21 -6.51
C VAL A 33 14.19 -3.33 -5.40
N LYS A 34 13.49 -2.25 -5.04
CA LYS A 34 13.89 -1.32 -3.98
C LYS A 34 13.89 -1.95 -2.59
N MET A 35 12.90 -2.81 -2.29
CA MET A 35 12.87 -3.54 -1.02
C MET A 35 14.07 -4.48 -0.89
N THR A 36 14.42 -5.20 -1.96
CA THR A 36 15.59 -6.09 -1.96
C THR A 36 16.88 -5.29 -1.78
N ASP A 37 17.05 -4.20 -2.54
CA ASP A 37 18.21 -3.31 -2.42
C ASP A 37 18.35 -2.74 -1.01
N TRP A 38 17.24 -2.31 -0.39
CA TRP A 38 17.25 -1.84 0.99
C TRP A 38 17.70 -2.92 1.96
N VAL A 39 17.15 -4.13 1.86
CA VAL A 39 17.51 -5.25 2.76
C VAL A 39 18.99 -5.61 2.60
N MET A 40 19.52 -5.62 1.37
CA MET A 40 20.95 -5.83 1.12
C MET A 40 21.81 -4.79 1.83
N GLN A 41 21.46 -3.51 1.68
CA GLN A 41 22.23 -2.41 2.27
C GLN A 41 22.11 -2.37 3.80
N ALA A 42 20.90 -2.49 4.33
CA ALA A 42 20.63 -2.41 5.77
C ALA A 42 21.30 -3.55 6.54
N LEU A 43 21.36 -4.76 5.95
CA LEU A 43 21.84 -5.97 6.64
C LEU A 43 23.22 -6.43 6.16
N GLY A 44 23.80 -5.79 5.14
CA GLY A 44 25.08 -6.19 4.56
C GLY A 44 25.06 -7.58 3.91
N VAL A 45 23.95 -7.96 3.27
CA VAL A 45 23.75 -9.29 2.69
C VAL A 45 23.67 -9.25 1.16
N ASP A 46 23.93 -10.39 0.52
CA ASP A 46 23.73 -10.54 -0.92
C ASP A 46 22.24 -10.58 -1.30
N GLN A 47 21.97 -10.42 -2.60
CA GLN A 47 20.61 -10.39 -3.15
C GLN A 47 19.82 -11.66 -2.81
N LYS A 48 20.45 -12.83 -2.96
CA LYS A 48 19.79 -14.12 -2.68
C LYS A 48 19.34 -14.21 -1.23
N ARG A 49 20.17 -13.72 -0.29
CA ARG A 49 19.83 -13.67 1.13
C ARG A 49 18.78 -12.61 1.41
N ALA A 50 18.86 -11.44 0.78
CA ALA A 50 17.85 -10.39 0.91
C ALA A 50 16.46 -10.88 0.46
N ASP A 51 16.37 -11.53 -0.70
CA ASP A 51 15.11 -12.10 -1.21
C ASP A 51 14.54 -13.17 -0.26
N PHE A 52 15.41 -14.04 0.26
CA PHE A 52 15.01 -15.01 1.28
C PHE A 52 14.45 -14.31 2.53
N LEU A 53 15.14 -13.28 3.04
CA LEU A 53 14.73 -12.56 4.24
C LEU A 53 13.42 -11.82 4.02
N ARG A 54 13.23 -11.16 2.88
CA ARG A 54 11.95 -10.52 2.52
C ARG A 54 10.78 -11.49 2.58
N LYS A 55 10.93 -12.65 1.93
CA LYS A 55 9.89 -13.68 1.95
C LYS A 55 9.64 -14.20 3.36
N LYS A 56 10.71 -14.51 4.12
CA LYS A 56 10.61 -14.92 5.52
C LYS A 56 9.85 -13.87 6.35
N TYR A 57 10.18 -12.59 6.19
CA TYR A 57 9.54 -11.52 6.95
C TYR A 57 8.09 -11.30 6.59
N TRP A 58 7.75 -11.37 5.30
CA TRP A 58 6.37 -11.33 4.87
C TRP A 58 5.55 -12.49 5.43
N GLU A 59 6.08 -13.73 5.39
CA GLU A 59 5.39 -14.91 5.93
C GLU A 59 5.19 -14.86 7.46
N GLN A 60 6.16 -14.29 8.20
CA GLN A 60 6.14 -14.31 9.67
C GLN A 60 5.50 -13.06 10.30
N TYR A 61 5.68 -11.89 9.67
CA TYR A 61 5.29 -10.59 10.22
C TYR A 61 4.29 -9.83 9.33
N GLY A 62 3.83 -10.44 8.23
CA GLY A 62 2.87 -9.85 7.29
C GLY A 62 3.46 -8.84 6.30
N THR A 63 4.60 -8.21 6.61
CA THR A 63 5.36 -7.36 5.67
C THR A 63 6.86 -7.50 5.88
N THR A 64 7.64 -7.19 4.84
CA THR A 64 9.09 -7.06 4.95
C THR A 64 9.49 -6.04 6.02
N LEU A 65 8.80 -4.89 6.05
CA LEU A 65 9.10 -3.81 6.99
C LEU A 65 8.89 -4.26 8.43
N ALA A 66 7.78 -4.91 8.75
CA ALA A 66 7.50 -5.38 10.10
C ALA A 66 8.59 -6.35 10.60
N GLY A 67 9.09 -7.26 9.73
CA GLY A 67 10.20 -8.13 10.09
C GLY A 67 11.54 -7.40 10.24
N LEU A 68 11.81 -6.38 9.41
CA LEU A 68 12.99 -5.54 9.56
C LEU A 68 12.97 -4.73 10.87
N MET A 69 11.82 -4.20 11.26
CA MET A 69 11.65 -3.51 12.54
C MET A 69 11.84 -4.48 13.71
N ALA A 70 11.17 -5.63 13.68
CA ALA A 70 11.17 -6.58 14.78
C ALA A 70 12.54 -7.25 15.00
N GLU A 71 13.28 -7.54 13.93
CA GLU A 71 14.52 -8.33 14.01
C GLU A 71 15.79 -7.46 13.94
N HIS A 72 15.70 -6.22 13.44
CA HIS A 72 16.87 -5.37 13.17
C HIS A 72 16.72 -3.90 13.56
N ASP A 73 15.62 -3.51 14.22
CA ASP A 73 15.38 -2.13 14.68
C ASP A 73 15.47 -1.07 13.56
N VAL A 74 15.06 -1.45 12.34
CA VAL A 74 15.05 -0.55 11.18
C VAL A 74 14.01 0.55 11.36
N ASP A 75 14.41 1.80 11.15
CA ASP A 75 13.49 2.95 11.09
C ASP A 75 12.55 2.82 9.88
N PRO A 76 11.22 2.78 10.09
CA PRO A 76 10.26 2.62 9.00
C PRO A 76 10.17 3.82 8.07
N ALA A 77 10.43 5.06 8.52
CA ALA A 77 10.16 6.24 7.71
C ALA A 77 11.10 6.38 6.49
N PRO A 78 12.44 6.22 6.64
CA PRO A 78 13.36 6.18 5.50
C PRO A 78 13.07 5.01 4.56
N TYR A 79 12.77 3.83 5.10
CA TYR A 79 12.41 2.65 4.32
C TYR A 79 11.20 2.93 3.43
N LEU A 80 10.09 3.38 4.03
CA LEU A 80 8.84 3.65 3.31
C LEU A 80 9.01 4.75 2.27
N THR A 81 9.84 5.75 2.52
CA THR A 81 10.15 6.79 1.54
C THR A 81 10.88 6.20 0.34
N HIS A 82 11.92 5.38 0.59
CA HIS A 82 12.75 4.80 -0.47
C HIS A 82 11.98 3.81 -1.35
N VAL A 83 11.28 2.84 -0.73
CA VAL A 83 10.63 1.74 -1.47
C VAL A 83 9.41 2.23 -2.28
N HIS A 84 8.78 3.33 -1.85
CA HIS A 84 7.67 3.95 -2.58
C HIS A 84 8.09 5.03 -3.58
N GLU A 85 9.39 5.28 -3.75
CA GLU A 85 9.89 6.18 -4.78
C GLU A 85 9.92 5.48 -6.15
N ILE A 86 8.74 5.18 -6.70
CA ILE A 86 8.55 4.46 -7.96
C ILE A 86 7.99 5.36 -9.07
N ASP A 87 8.15 4.92 -10.32
CA ASP A 87 7.52 5.55 -11.48
C ASP A 87 6.03 5.18 -11.54
N LEU A 88 5.20 6.21 -11.70
CA LEU A 88 3.75 6.11 -11.84
C LEU A 88 3.26 6.67 -13.18
N SER A 89 4.17 7.10 -14.07
CA SER A 89 3.85 7.79 -15.32
C SER A 89 3.04 6.94 -16.31
N HIS A 90 3.12 5.61 -16.19
CA HIS A 90 2.37 4.64 -16.99
C HIS A 90 0.98 4.33 -16.43
N MET A 91 0.62 4.86 -15.26
CA MET A 91 -0.72 4.70 -14.71
C MET A 91 -1.75 5.38 -15.58
N VAL A 92 -2.85 4.68 -15.82
CA VAL A 92 -3.98 5.20 -16.61
C VAL A 92 -5.09 5.64 -15.66
N PRO A 93 -5.69 6.83 -15.81
CA PRO A 93 -6.87 7.21 -15.05
C PRO A 93 -8.09 6.30 -15.30
N ASP A 94 -8.94 6.10 -14.29
CA ASP A 94 -10.18 5.32 -14.43
C ASP A 94 -11.43 6.08 -13.98
N PRO A 95 -12.07 6.80 -14.92
CA PRO A 95 -13.27 7.56 -14.61
C PRO A 95 -14.47 6.66 -14.27
N GLU A 96 -14.52 5.41 -14.74
CA GLU A 96 -15.62 4.48 -14.43
C GLU A 96 -15.52 4.00 -12.98
N LEU A 97 -14.34 3.58 -12.55
CA LEU A 97 -14.06 3.25 -11.15
C LEU A 97 -14.35 4.45 -10.23
N ALA A 98 -13.91 5.65 -10.61
CA ALA A 98 -14.18 6.87 -9.85
C ALA A 98 -15.70 7.11 -9.69
N ALA A 99 -16.47 6.97 -10.77
CA ALA A 99 -17.92 7.13 -10.75
C ALA A 99 -18.60 6.09 -9.84
N HIS A 100 -18.16 4.83 -9.90
CA HIS A 100 -18.70 3.77 -9.04
C HIS A 100 -18.41 4.00 -7.57
N ILE A 101 -17.19 4.41 -7.21
CA ILE A 101 -16.82 4.75 -5.83
C ILE A 101 -17.64 5.96 -5.35
N LEU A 102 -17.81 6.98 -6.20
CA LEU A 102 -18.60 8.17 -5.86
C LEU A 102 -20.08 7.86 -5.61
N ALA A 103 -20.63 6.84 -6.26
CA ALA A 103 -22.02 6.42 -6.11
C ALA A 103 -22.30 5.65 -4.80
N LEU A 104 -21.27 5.26 -4.04
CA LEU A 104 -21.44 4.58 -2.75
C LEU A 104 -21.93 5.57 -1.68
N PRO A 105 -22.89 5.16 -0.83
CA PRO A 105 -23.33 5.98 0.30
C PRO A 105 -22.27 6.01 1.41
N GLY A 106 -22.24 7.08 2.19
CA GLY A 106 -21.37 7.18 3.35
C GLY A 106 -19.92 7.56 3.01
N ARG A 107 -19.02 7.34 3.97
CA ARG A 107 -17.61 7.72 3.86
C ARG A 107 -16.83 6.70 3.04
N ARG A 108 -15.85 7.13 2.27
CA ARG A 108 -14.92 6.29 1.50
C ARG A 108 -13.51 6.55 2.02
N ILE A 109 -12.83 5.50 2.44
CA ILE A 109 -11.53 5.58 3.12
C ILE A 109 -10.58 4.63 2.40
N VAL A 110 -9.37 5.09 2.10
CA VAL A 110 -8.26 4.19 1.73
C VAL A 110 -7.52 3.77 2.99
N TYR A 111 -7.26 2.47 3.13
CA TYR A 111 -6.41 1.90 4.17
C TYR A 111 -5.43 0.88 3.58
N THR A 112 -4.14 1.22 3.55
CA THR A 112 -3.08 0.43 2.91
C THR A 112 -1.90 0.14 3.86
N ASN A 113 -1.17 -0.94 3.57
CA ASN A 113 0.15 -1.23 4.17
C ASN A 113 1.28 -0.36 3.57
N GLY A 114 1.01 0.37 2.47
CA GLY A 114 1.88 1.42 1.98
C GLY A 114 1.78 2.69 2.84
N SER A 115 2.60 3.70 2.55
CA SER A 115 2.54 4.99 3.25
C SER A 115 1.43 5.88 2.70
N ALA A 116 0.89 6.81 3.50
CA ALA A 116 -0.13 7.73 3.01
C ALA A 116 0.36 8.67 1.89
N PRO A 117 1.61 9.19 1.90
CA PRO A 117 2.15 9.95 0.77
C PRO A 117 2.21 9.13 -0.52
N TYR A 118 2.61 7.86 -0.44
CA TYR A 118 2.59 6.94 -1.58
C TYR A 118 1.16 6.73 -2.09
N ALA A 119 0.24 6.42 -1.19
CA ALA A 119 -1.16 6.19 -1.53
C ALA A 119 -1.77 7.39 -2.27
N LYS A 120 -1.51 8.61 -1.81
CA LYS A 120 -1.99 9.83 -2.47
C LYS A 120 -1.46 9.98 -3.90
N ARG A 121 -0.17 9.69 -4.13
CA ARG A 121 0.43 9.71 -5.47
C ARG A 121 -0.21 8.68 -6.41
N VAL A 122 -0.44 7.47 -5.92
CA VAL A 122 -1.11 6.41 -6.71
C VAL A 122 -2.55 6.81 -7.04
N LEU A 123 -3.30 7.34 -6.06
CA LEU A 123 -4.66 7.82 -6.28
C LEU A 123 -4.71 8.95 -7.31
N GLU A 124 -3.77 9.89 -7.24
CA GLU A 124 -3.66 10.97 -8.23
C GLU A 124 -3.40 10.43 -9.64
N ALA A 125 -2.38 9.57 -9.78
CA ALA A 125 -2.04 8.95 -11.06
C ALA A 125 -3.18 8.10 -11.63
N ARG A 126 -4.00 7.50 -10.76
CA ARG A 126 -5.17 6.69 -11.13
C ARG A 126 -6.44 7.52 -11.39
N GLY A 127 -6.39 8.84 -11.24
CA GLY A 127 -7.55 9.72 -11.45
C GLY A 127 -8.60 9.64 -10.34
N LEU A 128 -8.20 9.22 -9.13
CA LEU A 128 -9.06 9.08 -7.94
C LEU A 128 -8.83 10.18 -6.91
N SER A 129 -8.18 11.28 -7.29
CA SER A 129 -7.98 12.45 -6.43
C SER A 129 -9.30 13.02 -5.94
N GLY A 130 -9.40 13.24 -4.62
CA GLY A 130 -10.53 13.95 -4.01
C GLY A 130 -11.82 13.15 -3.83
N ILE A 131 -11.87 11.86 -4.21
CA ILE A 131 -13.09 11.04 -4.03
C ILE A 131 -13.14 10.28 -2.70
N PHE A 132 -12.00 10.21 -2.00
CA PHE A 132 -11.87 9.58 -0.69
C PHE A 132 -11.86 10.63 0.43
N ASP A 133 -12.61 10.37 1.49
CA ASP A 133 -12.74 11.23 2.67
C ASP A 133 -11.52 11.14 3.60
N ALA A 134 -10.77 10.04 3.52
CA ALA A 134 -9.51 9.86 4.25
C ALA A 134 -8.60 8.85 3.55
N VAL A 135 -7.29 8.98 3.77
CA VAL A 135 -6.26 8.04 3.31
C VAL A 135 -5.36 7.73 4.50
N TYR A 136 -5.39 6.48 4.94
CA TYR A 136 -4.57 5.96 6.02
C TYR A 136 -3.52 5.02 5.44
N GLY A 137 -2.25 5.39 5.59
CA GLY A 137 -1.11 4.49 5.39
C GLY A 137 -0.73 3.78 6.68
N VAL A 138 0.22 2.86 6.57
CA VAL A 138 0.70 2.01 7.67
C VAL A 138 1.23 2.80 8.88
N GLU A 139 1.71 4.02 8.67
CA GLU A 139 2.14 4.93 9.74
C GLU A 139 0.99 5.37 10.67
N HIS A 140 -0.27 5.25 10.22
CA HIS A 140 -1.45 5.55 11.04
C HIS A 140 -1.86 4.37 11.93
N ALA A 141 -1.23 3.22 11.74
CA ALA A 141 -1.42 2.01 12.54
C ALA A 141 -0.17 1.68 13.37
N ASP A 142 0.65 2.69 13.70
CA ASP A 142 1.94 2.53 14.38
C ASP A 142 2.85 1.51 13.69
N PHE A 143 2.79 1.46 12.36
CA PHE A 143 3.53 0.53 11.49
C PHE A 143 3.16 -0.95 11.63
N HIS A 144 2.05 -1.27 12.32
CA HIS A 144 1.50 -2.62 12.33
C HIS A 144 0.71 -2.89 11.04
N PRO A 145 1.13 -3.87 10.22
CA PRO A 145 0.48 -4.12 8.95
C PRO A 145 -0.85 -4.87 9.13
N LYS A 146 -1.86 -4.53 8.33
CA LYS A 146 -3.01 -5.43 8.14
C LYS A 146 -2.53 -6.74 7.47
N PRO A 147 -3.12 -7.91 7.79
CA PRO A 147 -4.30 -8.14 8.62
C PRO A 147 -3.96 -8.50 10.08
N GLU A 148 -2.80 -8.12 10.61
CA GLU A 148 -2.42 -8.43 11.99
C GLU A 148 -3.52 -7.94 12.95
N ARG A 149 -4.01 -8.87 13.79
CA ARG A 149 -5.03 -8.56 14.79
C ARG A 149 -4.32 -8.12 16.06
N GLN A 150 -4.55 -6.87 16.46
CA GLN A 150 -4.22 -6.42 17.81
C GLN A 150 -5.08 -7.14 18.85
#